data_AF-A0A246E5J3-F1
#
_entry.id   AF-A0A246E5J3-F1
#
_cell.length_a   1.000
_cell.length_b   1.000
_cell.length_c   1.000
_cell.angle_alpha   90.00
_cell.angle_beta   90.00
_cell.angle_gamma   90.00
#
_symmetry.space_group_name_H-M   'P 1'
#
loop_
_entity.id
_entity.type
_entity.pdbx_description
1 polymer ?
#
loop_
_entity_poly.entity_id
_entity_poly.type
_entity_poly.pdbx_seq_one_letter_code
_entity_poly.pdbx_strand_id
1 'polypeptide(L)'
;MAPRVTGGRYSLAMEWKWDVEKPLGRGGFGHVYEAWGPSGPGAAKVVKKAAGGDREQLVVSGLPPSRHIIPVLHVEETEDSWVLFMPRAEFSLRDRMSKPVSVPEAITILKDIAQGLAEVATAAVHRDLKPENILFLDGAWALCDFGIARYIEATTAPDTLKDSMTAPYAAPEQWRFERATSATDVYAFGIIAYELLSGHRPFTGTREQIRMGHLTEVAPMLEGPRKLAWLVNECLGKAAEARPSAANITARLARVGTEATSPAAQALGQAQSSLLAERAEAEAAAAVARTEAERRENLVSAARSGHEAVIEEVVEFIRDSAPDTSAERRGGGVALTLGGAQLRITPLQPVGSSGGTLDVVAASSIELSVRGRSRGHSLYFGDFDEPHHYVWYEMGFMQGWGADFDNEPRALPGPEGLSILTSRAVGGGQLGWGISSLDPGDPEDFVQRWATWFGLAAQGKFPRLSSLPDGRTTYPRRRY
;
A
#
# COMPACT_ATOMS: atom_id res chain seq x y z
N MET A 1 57.80 43.46 -48.54
CA MET A 1 56.74 42.78 -49.34
C MET A 1 56.34 41.53 -48.56
N ALA A 2 55.06 41.40 -48.23
CA ALA A 2 54.51 40.38 -47.32
C ALA A 2 54.69 38.93 -47.81
N PRO A 3 54.39 37.94 -46.96
CA PRO A 3 53.15 37.20 -47.22
C PRO A 3 52.24 37.01 -46.01
N ARG A 4 50.96 37.34 -46.28
CA ARG A 4 49.69 36.78 -45.79
C ARG A 4 49.71 35.84 -44.58
N VAL A 5 49.17 36.36 -43.48
CA VAL A 5 48.30 35.60 -42.56
C VAL A 5 46.88 36.12 -42.76
N THR A 6 45.91 35.22 -42.89
CA THR A 6 44.55 35.26 -42.29
C THR A 6 43.56 34.44 -43.12
N GLY A 7 42.83 33.56 -42.46
CA GLY A 7 41.76 32.79 -43.09
C GLY A 7 41.27 31.53 -42.37
N GLY A 8 41.61 31.33 -41.09
CA GLY A 8 40.93 30.32 -40.26
C GLY A 8 39.66 30.94 -39.66
N ARG A 9 38.49 30.62 -40.21
CA ARG A 9 37.23 30.81 -39.49
C ARG A 9 37.22 29.81 -38.34
N TYR A 10 37.68 30.22 -37.17
CA TYR A 10 37.34 29.54 -35.92
C TYR A 10 35.86 29.82 -35.64
N SER A 11 34.98 28.90 -36.02
CA SER A 11 33.67 28.83 -35.38
C SER A 11 33.93 28.33 -33.95
N LEU A 12 34.04 29.25 -33.00
CA LEU A 12 33.94 28.91 -31.58
C LEU A 12 32.58 28.22 -31.40
N ALA A 13 32.58 26.89 -31.28
CA ALA A 13 31.41 26.18 -30.78
C ALA A 13 31.15 26.76 -29.38
N MET A 14 30.05 27.49 -29.22
CA MET A 14 29.63 27.95 -27.90
C MET A 14 29.32 26.71 -27.06
N GLU A 15 30.16 26.41 -26.09
CA GLU A 15 29.91 25.35 -25.11
C GLU A 15 28.76 25.74 -24.19
N TRP A 16 28.02 24.74 -23.70
CA TRP A 16 27.02 24.95 -22.67
C TRP A 16 27.68 25.41 -21.37
N LYS A 17 27.07 26.40 -20.71
CA LYS A 17 27.51 26.93 -19.41
C LYS A 17 26.32 27.05 -18.49
N TRP A 18 26.56 26.94 -17.19
CA TRP A 18 25.54 27.09 -16.16
C TRP A 18 26.12 27.74 -14.91
N ASP A 19 25.26 28.36 -14.11
CA ASP A 19 25.65 29.17 -12.95
C ASP A 19 25.01 28.65 -11.65
N VAL A 20 25.85 28.05 -10.80
CA VAL A 20 25.45 27.52 -9.48
C VAL A 20 24.90 28.60 -8.55
N GLU A 21 25.26 29.87 -8.75
CA GLU A 21 24.81 30.99 -7.93
C GLU A 21 23.43 31.48 -8.34
N LYS A 22 22.90 31.02 -9.48
CA LYS A 22 21.59 31.39 -10.02
C LYS A 22 20.66 30.19 -10.10
N PRO A 23 20.15 29.69 -8.96
CA PRO A 23 19.15 28.63 -8.95
C PRO A 23 17.84 29.14 -9.56
N LEU A 24 17.30 28.37 -10.51
CA LEU A 24 15.95 28.57 -11.04
C LEU A 24 14.90 27.82 -10.21
N GLY A 25 15.30 26.73 -9.56
CA GLY A 25 14.42 25.95 -8.70
C GLY A 25 15.08 24.70 -8.14
N ARG A 26 14.37 24.06 -7.21
CA ARG A 26 14.75 22.76 -6.64
C ARG A 26 13.63 21.76 -6.95
N GLY A 27 13.96 20.77 -7.77
CA GLY A 27 13.05 19.66 -8.07
C GLY A 27 13.24 18.48 -7.10
N GLY A 28 12.38 17.47 -7.19
CA GLY A 28 12.49 16.24 -6.38
C GLY A 28 13.78 15.45 -6.61
N PHE A 29 14.43 15.67 -7.76
CA PHE A 29 15.55 14.86 -8.23
C PHE A 29 16.85 15.66 -8.45
N GLY A 30 16.89 16.93 -8.02
CA GLY A 30 18.08 17.76 -8.21
C GLY A 30 17.80 19.27 -8.16
N HIS A 31 18.86 20.04 -8.40
CA HIS A 31 18.79 21.50 -8.53
C HIS A 31 18.80 21.89 -10.01
N VAL A 32 18.07 22.96 -10.32
CA VAL A 32 17.99 23.54 -11.66
C VAL A 32 18.60 24.94 -11.60
N TYR A 33 19.53 25.20 -12.52
CA TYR A 33 20.30 26.44 -12.58
C TYR A 33 20.10 27.15 -13.92
N GLU A 34 20.33 28.46 -13.93
CA GLU A 34 20.39 29.23 -15.17
C GLU A 34 21.55 28.71 -16.03
N ALA A 35 21.27 28.50 -17.31
CA ALA A 35 22.25 28.03 -18.28
C ALA A 35 22.19 28.84 -19.57
N TRP A 36 23.26 28.73 -20.38
CA TRP A 36 23.37 29.33 -21.70
C TRP A 36 24.04 28.35 -22.64
N GLY A 37 23.46 28.17 -23.82
CA GLY A 37 23.98 27.31 -24.86
C GLY A 37 24.08 28.04 -26.21
N PRO A 38 24.39 27.30 -27.29
CA PRO A 38 24.54 27.85 -28.63
C PRO A 38 23.32 28.64 -29.14
N SER A 39 22.13 28.27 -28.66
CA SER A 39 20.85 28.85 -29.09
C SER A 39 20.32 29.93 -28.14
N GLY A 40 21.07 30.30 -27.09
CA GLY A 40 20.66 31.30 -26.11
C GLY A 40 20.41 30.72 -24.70
N PRO A 41 19.55 31.37 -23.90
CA PRO A 41 19.27 30.94 -22.53
C PRO A 41 18.69 29.52 -22.46
N GLY A 42 19.06 28.79 -21.41
CA GLY A 42 18.60 27.45 -21.10
C GLY A 42 18.52 27.21 -19.59
N ALA A 43 18.27 25.97 -19.23
CA ALA A 43 18.32 25.50 -17.85
C ALA A 43 19.23 24.27 -17.76
N ALA A 44 19.98 24.17 -16.67
CA ALA A 44 20.83 23.02 -16.36
C ALA A 44 20.28 22.32 -15.12
N LYS A 45 19.85 21.06 -15.28
CA LYS A 45 19.42 20.23 -14.17
C LYS A 45 20.52 19.27 -13.77
N VAL A 46 20.92 19.33 -12.51
CA VAL A 46 22.00 18.52 -11.95
C VAL A 46 21.39 17.32 -11.20
N VAL A 47 21.66 16.12 -11.70
CA VAL A 47 21.18 14.84 -11.15
C VAL A 47 22.38 14.06 -10.62
N LYS A 48 22.36 13.67 -9.35
CA LYS A 48 23.47 12.90 -8.77
C LYS A 48 23.61 11.54 -9.45
N LYS A 49 24.85 11.10 -9.65
CA LYS A 49 25.13 9.74 -10.10
C LYS A 49 24.74 8.74 -9.02
N ALA A 50 24.15 7.64 -9.45
CA ALA A 50 23.88 6.47 -8.63
C ALA A 50 24.49 5.23 -9.28
N ALA A 51 24.85 4.24 -8.46
CA ALA A 51 25.45 3.01 -8.92
C ALA A 51 24.50 2.27 -9.87
N GLY A 52 25.02 1.83 -11.04
CA GLY A 52 24.23 1.17 -12.08
C GLY A 52 23.48 2.11 -13.03
N GLY A 53 23.66 3.43 -12.88
CA GLY A 53 22.97 4.43 -13.70
C GLY A 53 23.75 4.80 -14.95
N ASP A 54 23.08 4.78 -16.10
CA ASP A 54 23.65 5.15 -17.39
C ASP A 54 23.00 6.44 -17.92
N ARG A 55 23.79 7.26 -18.64
CA ARG A 55 23.35 8.44 -19.38
C ARG A 55 22.15 8.16 -20.27
N GLU A 56 22.10 7.01 -20.93
CA GLU A 56 21.02 6.66 -21.85
C GLU A 56 19.65 6.58 -21.16
N GLN A 57 19.62 6.31 -19.86
CA GLN A 57 18.38 6.24 -19.09
C GLN A 57 17.78 7.64 -18.85
N LEU A 58 18.62 8.68 -18.82
CA LEU A 58 18.24 10.08 -18.58
C LEU A 58 17.59 10.76 -19.79
N VAL A 59 17.62 10.14 -20.97
CA VAL A 59 17.06 10.70 -22.20
C VAL A 59 16.06 9.72 -22.81
N VAL A 60 14.86 10.20 -23.12
CA VAL A 60 13.90 9.40 -23.90
C VAL A 60 14.27 9.52 -25.37
N SER A 61 14.88 8.47 -25.91
CA SER A 61 15.33 8.42 -27.31
C SER A 61 14.22 7.92 -28.25
N GLY A 62 14.29 8.30 -29.52
CA GLY A 62 13.39 7.79 -30.56
C GLY A 62 11.99 8.40 -30.59
N LEU A 63 11.75 9.46 -29.81
CA LEU A 63 10.53 10.25 -29.90
C LEU A 63 10.59 11.24 -31.08
N PRO A 64 9.48 11.44 -31.82
CA PRO A 64 9.40 12.52 -32.78
C PRO A 64 9.50 13.88 -32.06
N PRO A 65 9.97 14.95 -32.74
CA PRO A 65 9.95 16.29 -32.19
C PRO A 65 8.55 16.66 -31.70
N SER A 66 8.45 17.13 -30.46
CA SER A 66 7.20 17.49 -29.82
C SER A 66 7.32 18.84 -29.13
N ARG A 67 6.23 19.61 -29.15
CA ARG A 67 6.06 20.83 -28.35
C ARG A 67 5.53 20.57 -26.95
N HIS A 68 5.09 19.34 -26.65
CA HIS A 68 4.48 18.93 -25.39
C HIS A 68 5.46 18.13 -24.51
N ILE A 69 6.71 17.97 -24.94
CA ILE A 69 7.79 17.30 -24.21
C ILE A 69 9.01 18.22 -24.20
N ILE A 70 9.57 18.49 -23.02
CA ILE A 70 10.79 19.28 -22.90
C ILE A 70 11.98 18.45 -23.39
N PRO A 71 12.70 18.87 -24.45
CA PRO A 71 13.83 18.12 -24.97
C PRO A 71 15.05 18.28 -24.07
N VAL A 72 15.81 17.19 -23.92
CA VAL A 72 17.18 17.27 -23.39
C VAL A 72 18.10 17.61 -24.57
N LEU A 73 18.67 18.81 -24.56
CA LEU A 73 19.50 19.34 -25.64
C LEU A 73 20.93 18.82 -25.57
N HIS A 74 21.45 18.67 -24.36
CA HIS A 74 22.79 18.17 -24.09
C HIS A 74 22.84 17.50 -22.73
N VAL A 75 23.71 16.50 -22.57
CA VAL A 75 24.03 15.91 -21.27
C VAL A 75 25.55 15.95 -21.11
N GLU A 76 25.97 16.55 -20.01
CA GLU A 76 27.37 16.59 -19.58
C GLU A 76 27.53 15.71 -18.34
N GLU A 77 28.72 15.15 -18.19
CA GLU A 77 29.11 14.33 -17.05
C GLU A 77 30.12 15.09 -16.20
N THR A 78 29.82 15.28 -14.91
CA THR A 78 30.78 15.76 -13.90
C THR A 78 31.27 14.57 -13.07
N GLU A 79 32.15 14.80 -12.09
CA GLU A 79 32.65 13.73 -11.21
C GLU A 79 31.49 12.95 -10.54
N ASP A 80 30.56 13.69 -9.92
CA ASP A 80 29.48 13.11 -9.10
C ASP A 80 28.07 13.23 -9.70
N SER A 81 27.90 13.85 -10.87
CA SER A 81 26.56 14.17 -11.40
C SER A 81 26.47 14.14 -12.92
N TRP A 82 25.24 14.01 -13.39
CA TRP A 82 24.83 14.29 -14.76
C TRP A 82 24.21 15.68 -14.82
N VAL A 83 24.58 16.48 -15.81
CA VAL A 83 24.03 17.82 -16.03
C VAL A 83 23.25 17.79 -17.34
N LEU A 84 21.92 17.91 -17.23
CA LEU A 84 21.00 17.91 -18.35
C LEU A 84 20.68 19.35 -18.73
N PHE A 85 21.07 19.75 -19.94
CA PHE A 85 20.75 21.06 -20.50
C PHE A 85 19.45 20.99 -21.31
N MET A 86 18.54 21.93 -21.06
CA MET A 86 17.22 21.99 -21.65
C MET A 86 16.83 23.44 -21.97
N PRO A 87 15.80 23.69 -22.80
CA PRO A 87 15.24 25.02 -22.98
C PRO A 87 14.78 25.62 -21.64
N ARG A 88 14.94 26.93 -21.48
CA ARG A 88 14.43 27.64 -20.31
C ARG A 88 12.93 27.88 -20.46
N ALA A 89 12.13 27.17 -19.67
CA ALA A 89 10.70 27.45 -19.55
C ALA A 89 10.42 28.76 -18.80
N GLU A 90 9.23 29.32 -19.01
CA GLU A 90 8.80 30.56 -18.37
C GLU A 90 8.41 30.35 -16.90
N PHE A 91 7.60 29.32 -16.63
CA PHE A 91 7.13 28.94 -15.29
C PHE A 91 6.54 27.51 -15.30
N SER A 92 6.31 26.94 -14.12
CA SER A 92 5.65 25.63 -13.97
C SER A 92 4.13 25.74 -13.84
N LEU A 93 3.41 24.64 -14.04
CA LEU A 93 1.96 24.60 -13.81
C LEU A 93 1.64 24.87 -12.34
N ARG A 94 2.49 24.41 -11.41
CA ARG A 94 2.38 24.76 -9.99
C ARG A 94 2.37 26.28 -9.77
N ASP A 95 3.28 27.00 -10.41
CA ASP A 95 3.34 28.46 -10.30
C ASP A 95 2.08 29.12 -10.88
N ARG A 96 1.60 28.61 -12.02
CA ARG A 96 0.34 29.09 -12.63
C ARG A 96 -0.86 28.85 -11.72
N MET A 97 -0.92 27.73 -11.02
CA MET A 97 -2.01 27.36 -10.11
C MET A 97 -2.04 28.19 -8.81
N SER A 98 -1.06 29.05 -8.57
CA SER A 98 -1.10 30.04 -7.46
C SER A 98 -2.27 31.03 -7.59
N LYS A 99 -2.85 31.16 -8.78
CA LYS A 99 -4.06 31.94 -9.07
C LYS A 99 -5.13 31.03 -9.66
N PRO A 100 -6.43 31.32 -9.44
CA PRO A 100 -7.51 30.56 -10.06
C PRO A 100 -7.33 30.39 -11.57
N VAL A 101 -7.63 29.19 -12.06
CA VAL A 101 -7.59 28.83 -13.47
C VAL A 101 -9.03 28.72 -13.96
N SER A 102 -9.34 29.36 -15.08
CA SER A 102 -10.69 29.26 -15.66
C SER A 102 -10.90 27.89 -16.31
N VAL A 103 -12.14 27.40 -16.38
CA VAL A 103 -12.46 26.11 -17.03
C VAL A 103 -11.95 26.04 -18.48
N PRO A 104 -12.10 27.06 -19.35
CA PRO A 104 -11.55 27.02 -20.71
C PRO A 104 -10.02 26.91 -20.72
N GLU A 105 -9.33 27.61 -19.82
CA GLU A 105 -7.88 27.53 -19.71
C GLU A 105 -7.42 26.17 -19.20
N ALA A 106 -8.10 25.62 -18.19
CA ALA A 106 -7.86 24.26 -17.70
C ALA A 106 -8.01 23.23 -18.83
N ILE A 107 -9.02 23.36 -19.70
CA ILE A 107 -9.18 22.47 -20.86
C ILE A 107 -7.99 22.58 -21.82
N THR A 108 -7.47 23.79 -22.06
CA THR A 108 -6.27 23.98 -22.91
C THR A 108 -5.04 23.33 -22.28
N ILE A 109 -4.79 23.56 -20.99
CA ILE A 109 -3.71 22.92 -20.23
C ILE A 109 -3.80 21.39 -20.32
N LEU A 110 -4.99 20.84 -20.05
CA LEU A 110 -5.23 19.40 -20.05
C LEU A 110 -5.08 18.76 -21.43
N LYS A 111 -5.40 19.49 -22.51
CA LYS A 111 -5.17 19.01 -23.88
C LYS A 111 -3.69 18.84 -24.17
N ASP A 112 -2.88 19.84 -23.82
CA ASP A 112 -1.43 19.80 -24.04
C ASP A 112 -0.78 18.66 -23.22
N ILE A 113 -1.18 18.50 -21.96
CA ILE A 113 -0.70 17.40 -21.10
C ILE A 113 -1.10 16.04 -21.67
N ALA A 114 -2.37 15.85 -22.02
CA ALA A 114 -2.86 14.58 -22.56
C ALA A 114 -2.18 14.22 -23.89
N GLN A 115 -1.90 15.24 -24.72
CA GLN A 115 -1.17 15.07 -25.97
C GLN A 115 0.28 14.65 -25.72
N GLY A 116 0.99 15.30 -24.78
CA GLY A 116 2.33 14.88 -24.38
C GLY A 116 2.37 13.44 -23.86
N LEU A 117 1.43 13.06 -22.99
CA LEU A 117 1.31 11.68 -22.50
C LEU A 117 1.03 10.68 -23.63
N ALA A 118 0.20 11.04 -24.61
CA ALA A 118 -0.10 10.18 -25.75
C ALA A 118 1.11 9.95 -26.66
N GLU A 119 1.97 10.97 -26.83
CA GLU A 119 3.17 10.91 -27.66
C GLU A 119 4.25 9.99 -27.08
N VAL A 120 4.33 9.90 -25.74
CA VAL A 120 5.34 9.08 -25.03
C VAL A 120 4.83 7.73 -24.54
N ALA A 121 3.53 7.46 -24.65
CA ALA A 121 2.88 6.30 -24.04
C ALA A 121 3.51 4.93 -24.40
N THR A 122 4.11 4.81 -25.59
CA THR A 122 4.78 3.58 -26.06
C THR A 122 6.26 3.52 -25.72
N ALA A 123 6.87 4.65 -25.35
CA ALA A 123 8.31 4.79 -25.13
C ALA A 123 8.67 4.89 -23.63
N ALA A 124 7.82 5.52 -22.82
CA ALA A 124 8.10 5.76 -21.41
C ALA A 124 6.83 5.94 -20.57
N VAL A 125 6.97 5.68 -19.28
CA VAL A 125 6.02 6.06 -18.23
C VAL A 125 6.68 7.16 -17.41
N HIS A 126 5.98 8.26 -17.12
CA HIS A 126 6.52 9.40 -16.38
C HIS A 126 6.73 9.08 -14.90
N ARG A 127 5.78 8.40 -14.24
CA ARG A 127 5.82 7.89 -12.86
C ARG A 127 5.83 8.93 -11.72
N ASP A 128 6.15 10.18 -12.03
CA ASP A 128 6.12 11.32 -11.10
C ASP A 128 5.48 12.54 -11.78
N LEU A 129 4.37 12.33 -12.50
CA LEU A 129 3.63 13.42 -13.11
C LEU A 129 2.97 14.28 -12.03
N LYS A 130 3.27 15.57 -12.04
CA LYS A 130 2.76 16.57 -11.08
C LYS A 130 2.88 17.99 -11.66
N PRO A 131 2.18 18.99 -11.11
CA PRO A 131 2.21 20.36 -11.63
C PRO A 131 3.61 20.98 -11.73
N GLU A 132 4.56 20.57 -10.88
CA GLU A 132 5.95 21.03 -10.92
C GLU A 132 6.71 20.53 -12.15
N ASN A 133 6.31 19.39 -12.70
CA ASN A 133 6.95 18.74 -13.86
C ASN A 133 6.25 19.06 -15.19
N ILE A 134 5.36 20.05 -15.18
CA ILE A 134 4.63 20.54 -16.35
C ILE A 134 5.01 22.00 -16.53
N LEU A 135 5.70 22.33 -17.61
CA LEU A 135 6.33 23.62 -17.82
C LEU A 135 5.69 24.35 -18.99
N PHE A 136 5.56 25.66 -18.90
CA PHE A 136 5.11 26.50 -20.01
C PHE A 136 6.32 26.95 -20.84
N LEU A 137 6.36 26.54 -22.11
CA LEU A 137 7.44 26.83 -23.04
C LEU A 137 6.85 27.16 -24.41
N ASP A 138 7.25 28.30 -25.00
CA ASP A 138 6.89 28.72 -26.36
C ASP A 138 5.38 28.63 -26.65
N GLY A 139 4.56 29.03 -25.68
CA GLY A 139 3.09 29.06 -25.83
C GLY A 139 2.38 27.71 -25.71
N ALA A 140 3.04 26.66 -25.19
CA ALA A 140 2.42 25.37 -24.89
C ALA A 140 2.86 24.82 -23.53
N TRP A 141 2.04 23.93 -22.97
CA TRP A 141 2.42 23.13 -21.82
C TRP A 141 3.18 21.88 -22.24
N ALA A 142 4.33 21.65 -21.62
CA ALA A 142 5.22 20.55 -21.94
C ALA A 142 5.64 19.79 -20.68
N LEU A 143 5.73 18.47 -20.82
CA LEU A 143 6.12 17.55 -19.76
C LEU A 143 7.66 17.45 -19.71
N CYS A 144 8.24 17.46 -18.52
CA CYS A 144 9.68 17.28 -18.32
C CYS A 144 10.00 16.00 -17.51
N ASP A 145 11.28 15.72 -17.28
CA ASP A 145 11.75 14.71 -16.32
C ASP A 145 11.46 13.21 -16.58
N PHE A 146 10.95 12.81 -17.74
CA PHE A 146 10.71 11.38 -18.06
C PHE A 146 11.92 10.46 -17.90
N GLY A 147 13.10 10.89 -18.36
CA GLY A 147 14.32 10.09 -18.28
C GLY A 147 14.86 9.94 -16.85
N ILE A 148 14.55 10.89 -15.97
CA ILE A 148 15.02 10.84 -14.59
C ILE A 148 14.26 9.77 -13.81
N ALA A 149 12.96 9.61 -14.06
CA ALA A 149 12.18 8.54 -13.45
C ALA A 149 12.70 7.14 -13.84
N ARG A 150 13.13 6.95 -15.10
CA ARG A 150 13.77 5.70 -15.56
C ARG A 150 15.15 5.47 -14.94
N TYR A 151 15.96 6.54 -14.85
CA TYR A 151 17.27 6.48 -14.21
C TYR A 151 17.16 6.06 -12.74
N ILE A 152 16.20 6.60 -12.00
CA ILE A 152 15.96 6.27 -10.60
C ILE A 152 15.52 4.81 -10.45
N GLU A 153 14.60 4.32 -11.28
CA GLU A 153 14.21 2.91 -11.26
C GLU A 153 15.41 1.97 -11.47
N ALA A 154 16.29 2.29 -12.41
CA ALA A 154 17.44 1.45 -12.72
C ALA A 154 18.51 1.45 -11.61
N THR A 155 18.52 2.48 -10.76
CA THR A 155 19.58 2.72 -9.76
C THR A 155 19.13 2.54 -8.31
N THR A 156 17.84 2.37 -8.07
CA THR A 156 17.25 2.35 -6.73
C THR A 156 16.72 0.97 -6.41
N ALA A 157 17.07 0.44 -5.24
CA ALA A 157 16.49 -0.82 -4.78
C ALA A 157 14.96 -0.69 -4.63
N PRO A 158 14.18 -1.77 -4.85
CA PRO A 158 12.71 -1.72 -4.77
C PRO A 158 12.18 -1.11 -3.46
N ASP A 159 12.83 -1.41 -2.33
CA ASP A 159 12.43 -0.90 -1.01
C ASP A 159 12.68 0.59 -0.80
N THR A 160 13.56 1.21 -1.59
CA THR A 160 13.87 2.66 -1.57
C THR A 160 13.04 3.46 -2.58
N LEU A 161 12.35 2.81 -3.52
CA LEU A 161 11.41 3.47 -4.45
C LEU A 161 10.15 4.00 -3.74
N LYS A 162 9.93 3.63 -2.47
CA LYS A 162 8.77 4.06 -1.68
C LYS A 162 8.71 5.58 -1.47
N ASP A 163 9.86 6.26 -1.53
CA ASP A 163 9.97 7.70 -1.34
C ASP A 163 10.17 8.51 -2.62
N SER A 164 10.22 7.86 -3.79
CA SER A 164 10.36 8.56 -5.07
C SER A 164 9.04 9.07 -5.67
N MET A 165 7.89 8.66 -5.11
CA MET A 165 6.57 9.11 -5.57
C MET A 165 6.11 10.39 -4.86
N THR A 166 5.48 11.31 -5.59
CA THR A 166 4.83 12.48 -4.99
C THR A 166 3.44 12.09 -4.47
N ALA A 167 3.35 11.79 -3.18
CA ALA A 167 2.18 11.20 -2.51
C ALA A 167 0.79 11.72 -2.98
N PRO A 168 0.53 13.04 -3.10
CA PRO A 168 -0.78 13.55 -3.49
C PRO A 168 -1.22 13.24 -4.94
N TYR A 169 -0.31 12.84 -5.83
CA TYR A 169 -0.60 12.50 -7.23
C TYR A 169 -0.38 11.03 -7.54
N ALA A 170 0.08 10.25 -6.54
CA ALA A 170 0.46 8.86 -6.73
C ALA A 170 -0.78 7.97 -6.95
N ALA A 171 -0.69 7.10 -7.96
CA ALA A 171 -1.76 6.17 -8.29
C ALA A 171 -1.90 5.03 -7.27
N PRO A 172 -3.07 4.37 -7.17
CA PRO A 172 -3.29 3.22 -6.30
C PRO A 172 -2.22 2.13 -6.43
N GLU A 173 -1.82 1.79 -7.65
CA GLU A 173 -0.79 0.80 -7.93
C GLU A 173 0.59 1.22 -7.42
N GLN A 174 0.91 2.53 -7.39
CA GLN A 174 2.17 3.03 -6.82
C GLN A 174 2.18 2.86 -5.29
N TRP A 175 1.06 3.15 -4.63
CA TRP A 175 0.89 2.93 -3.19
C TRP A 175 0.94 1.46 -2.78
N ARG A 176 0.63 0.55 -3.72
CA ARG A 176 0.75 -0.91 -3.56
C ARG A 176 2.11 -1.45 -4.00
N PHE A 177 3.02 -0.60 -4.46
CA PHE A 177 4.31 -1.00 -5.05
C PHE A 177 4.17 -1.98 -6.23
N GLU A 178 3.06 -1.88 -6.95
CA GLU A 178 2.82 -2.60 -8.19
C GLU A 178 3.51 -1.89 -9.36
N ARG A 179 3.60 -2.58 -10.51
CA ARG A 179 4.27 -2.05 -11.69
C ARG A 179 3.52 -0.84 -12.25
N ALA A 180 4.20 0.31 -12.32
CA ALA A 180 3.68 1.50 -12.99
C ALA A 180 3.54 1.28 -14.51
N THR A 181 2.46 1.79 -15.09
CA THR A 181 2.16 1.74 -16.53
C THR A 181 1.71 3.11 -17.02
N SER A 182 1.40 3.27 -18.31
CA SER A 182 0.81 4.52 -18.81
C SER A 182 -0.48 4.93 -18.07
N ALA A 183 -1.22 3.95 -17.52
CA ALA A 183 -2.40 4.22 -16.70
C ALA A 183 -2.08 4.91 -15.36
N THR A 184 -0.84 4.76 -14.87
CA THR A 184 -0.35 5.47 -13.67
C THR A 184 -0.27 6.97 -13.93
N ASP A 185 0.25 7.38 -15.08
CA ASP A 185 0.31 8.79 -15.47
C ASP A 185 -1.09 9.36 -15.75
N VAL A 186 -2.01 8.54 -16.27
CA VAL A 186 -3.43 8.92 -16.44
C VAL A 186 -4.10 9.24 -15.10
N TYR A 187 -3.78 8.48 -14.05
CA TYR A 187 -4.31 8.76 -12.72
C TYR A 187 -3.79 10.10 -12.18
N ALA A 188 -2.48 10.34 -12.28
CA ALA A 188 -1.87 11.60 -11.90
C ALA A 188 -2.46 12.78 -12.71
N PHE A 189 -2.69 12.59 -14.01
CA PHE A 189 -3.42 13.53 -14.85
C PHE A 189 -4.83 13.81 -14.32
N GLY A 190 -5.56 12.78 -13.88
CA GLY A 190 -6.88 12.93 -13.24
C GLY A 190 -6.83 13.80 -11.98
N ILE A 191 -5.82 13.61 -11.12
CA ILE A 191 -5.64 14.43 -9.92
C ILE A 191 -5.32 15.89 -10.29
N ILE A 192 -4.44 16.11 -11.27
CA ILE A 192 -4.11 17.46 -11.77
C ILE A 192 -5.35 18.14 -12.35
N ALA A 193 -6.14 17.42 -13.15
CA ALA A 193 -7.38 17.93 -13.70
C ALA A 193 -8.38 18.30 -12.62
N TYR A 194 -8.51 17.45 -11.59
CA TYR A 194 -9.34 17.72 -10.43
C TYR A 194 -8.90 19.01 -9.71
N GLU A 195 -7.61 19.15 -9.44
CA GLU A 195 -7.05 20.31 -8.75
C GLU A 195 -7.17 21.60 -9.55
N LEU A 196 -6.97 21.56 -10.87
CA LEU A 196 -7.17 22.71 -11.75
C LEU A 196 -8.62 23.21 -11.75
N LEU A 197 -9.60 22.29 -11.67
CA LEU A 197 -11.02 22.62 -11.82
C LEU A 197 -11.68 22.99 -10.48
N SER A 198 -11.24 22.41 -9.37
CA SER A 198 -11.79 22.65 -8.03
C SER A 198 -10.95 23.60 -7.17
N GLY A 199 -9.68 23.83 -7.54
CA GLY A 199 -8.71 24.58 -6.74
C GLY A 199 -8.10 23.80 -5.58
N HIS A 200 -8.48 22.54 -5.37
CA HIS A 200 -7.94 21.68 -4.32
C HIS A 200 -7.82 20.22 -4.79
N ARG A 201 -7.03 19.41 -4.09
CA ARG A 201 -6.92 17.98 -4.40
C ARG A 201 -8.13 17.21 -3.86
N PRO A 202 -8.48 16.05 -4.44
CA PRO A 202 -9.62 15.26 -3.95
C PRO A 202 -9.34 14.60 -2.58
N PHE A 203 -8.08 14.26 -2.31
CA PHE A 203 -7.65 13.65 -1.04
C PHE A 203 -6.58 14.52 -0.37
N THR A 204 -6.72 14.77 0.93
CA THR A 204 -5.84 15.64 1.72
C THR A 204 -5.68 15.09 3.14
N GLY A 205 -4.64 15.53 3.85
CA GLY A 205 -4.36 15.09 5.21
C GLY A 205 -2.92 14.61 5.39
N THR A 206 -2.71 13.71 6.35
CA THR A 206 -1.43 13.03 6.56
C THR A 206 -1.11 12.10 5.37
N ARG A 207 0.15 11.65 5.26
CA ARG A 207 0.57 10.72 4.20
C ARG A 207 -0.30 9.46 4.17
N GLU A 208 -0.69 8.95 5.34
CA GLU A 208 -1.55 7.78 5.43
C GLU A 208 -3.01 8.07 5.03
N GLN A 209 -3.56 9.24 5.41
CA GLN A 209 -4.89 9.64 4.95
C GLN A 209 -4.95 9.81 3.43
N ILE A 210 -3.92 10.41 2.83
CA ILE A 210 -3.78 10.55 1.38
C ILE A 210 -3.69 9.16 0.73
N ARG A 211 -2.84 8.27 1.27
CA ARG A 211 -2.71 6.89 0.79
C ARG A 211 -4.07 6.17 0.79
N MET A 212 -4.80 6.23 1.90
CA MET A 212 -6.11 5.60 2.02
C MET A 212 -7.13 6.23 1.06
N GLY A 213 -7.16 7.56 0.91
CA GLY A 213 -8.02 8.22 -0.08
C GLY A 213 -7.78 7.70 -1.51
N HIS A 214 -6.51 7.61 -1.91
CA HIS A 214 -6.15 7.04 -3.21
C HIS A 214 -6.50 5.56 -3.34
N LEU A 215 -6.31 4.75 -2.30
CA LEU A 215 -6.57 3.31 -2.36
C LEU A 215 -8.06 2.96 -2.30
N THR A 216 -8.86 3.65 -1.49
CA THR A 216 -10.19 3.15 -1.10
C THR A 216 -11.33 4.15 -1.26
N GLU A 217 -11.09 5.44 -1.37
CA GLU A 217 -12.18 6.43 -1.42
C GLU A 217 -12.55 6.84 -2.85
N VAL A 218 -13.84 7.06 -3.11
CA VAL A 218 -14.28 7.68 -4.37
C VAL A 218 -14.01 9.18 -4.31
N ALA A 219 -13.31 9.72 -5.31
CA ALA A 219 -13.10 11.16 -5.40
C ALA A 219 -14.46 11.87 -5.57
N PRO A 220 -14.70 13.02 -4.90
CA PRO A 220 -15.93 13.76 -5.09
C PRO A 220 -16.17 14.11 -6.55
N MET A 221 -17.43 14.25 -6.96
CA MET A 221 -17.72 14.65 -8.34
C MET A 221 -17.42 16.13 -8.54
N LEU A 222 -16.70 16.48 -9.60
CA LEU A 222 -16.46 17.87 -9.96
C LEU A 222 -17.76 18.56 -10.43
N GLU A 223 -17.92 19.81 -10.05
CA GLU A 223 -18.93 20.70 -10.61
C GLU A 223 -18.52 21.17 -12.02
N GLY A 224 -19.49 21.55 -12.85
CA GLY A 224 -19.24 22.12 -14.19
C GLY A 224 -19.60 21.18 -15.36
N PRO A 225 -18.90 21.28 -16.51
CA PRO A 225 -19.24 20.52 -17.71
C PRO A 225 -19.20 19.01 -17.47
N ARG A 226 -20.34 18.33 -17.65
CA ARG A 226 -20.50 16.92 -17.26
C ARG A 226 -19.51 16.01 -17.97
N LYS A 227 -19.26 16.23 -19.27
CA LYS A 227 -18.28 15.45 -20.03
C LYS A 227 -16.86 15.52 -19.44
N LEU A 228 -16.50 16.66 -18.86
CA LEU A 228 -15.20 16.87 -18.24
C LEU A 228 -15.16 16.20 -16.86
N ALA A 229 -16.19 16.37 -16.03
CA ALA A 229 -16.29 15.69 -14.73
C ALA A 229 -16.22 14.16 -14.87
N TRP A 230 -16.93 13.58 -15.84
CA TRP A 230 -16.85 12.13 -16.12
C TRP A 230 -15.46 11.68 -16.53
N LEU A 231 -14.82 12.43 -17.45
CA LEU A 231 -13.48 12.10 -17.90
C LEU A 231 -12.48 12.09 -16.74
N VAL A 232 -12.56 13.08 -15.85
CA VAL A 232 -11.71 13.12 -14.65
C VAL A 232 -12.01 11.94 -13.72
N ASN A 233 -13.28 11.64 -13.46
CA ASN A 233 -13.67 10.52 -12.60
C ASN A 233 -13.17 9.17 -13.16
N GLU A 234 -13.28 8.94 -14.48
CA GLU A 234 -12.74 7.74 -15.13
C GLU A 234 -11.20 7.66 -15.05
N CYS A 235 -10.49 8.79 -15.12
CA CYS A 235 -9.03 8.81 -14.90
C CYS A 235 -8.66 8.42 -13.46
N LEU A 236 -9.54 8.71 -12.48
CA LEU A 236 -9.36 8.41 -11.07
C LEU A 236 -9.87 7.02 -10.65
N GLY A 237 -10.21 6.17 -11.62
CA GLY A 237 -10.60 4.77 -11.38
C GLY A 237 -9.52 3.99 -10.63
N LYS A 238 -9.94 3.10 -9.72
CA LYS A 238 -9.01 2.37 -8.85
C LYS A 238 -8.26 1.30 -9.62
N ALA A 239 -8.94 0.61 -10.53
CA ALA A 239 -8.33 -0.33 -11.46
C ALA A 239 -7.61 0.43 -12.58
N ALA A 240 -6.32 0.16 -12.78
CA ALA A 240 -5.51 0.83 -13.80
C ALA A 240 -6.03 0.56 -15.22
N GLU A 241 -6.51 -0.66 -15.47
CA GLU A 241 -7.02 -1.13 -16.76
C GLU A 241 -8.36 -0.53 -17.14
N ALA A 242 -9.11 0.02 -16.16
CA ALA A 242 -10.38 0.69 -16.40
C ALA A 242 -10.22 2.15 -16.85
N ARG A 243 -9.02 2.72 -16.69
CA ARG A 243 -8.74 4.13 -17.02
C ARG A 243 -8.64 4.34 -18.55
N PRO A 244 -9.08 5.49 -19.07
CA PRO A 244 -8.95 5.80 -20.49
C PRO A 244 -7.47 5.99 -20.88
N SER A 245 -7.12 5.66 -22.12
CA SER A 245 -5.78 5.99 -22.64
C SER A 245 -5.62 7.51 -22.85
N ALA A 246 -4.38 8.01 -22.82
CA ALA A 246 -4.08 9.41 -23.13
C ALA A 246 -4.65 9.85 -24.50
N ALA A 247 -4.58 8.98 -25.51
CA ALA A 247 -5.18 9.24 -26.82
C ALA A 247 -6.72 9.39 -26.76
N ASN A 248 -7.39 8.57 -25.93
CA ASN A 248 -8.83 8.69 -25.70
C ASN A 248 -9.17 9.99 -24.96
N ILE A 249 -8.38 10.38 -23.96
CA ILE A 249 -8.51 11.64 -23.22
C ILE A 249 -8.43 12.82 -24.19
N THR A 250 -7.39 12.89 -25.03
CA THR A 250 -7.21 13.94 -26.04
C THR A 250 -8.43 14.05 -26.96
N ALA A 251 -8.91 12.93 -27.50
CA ALA A 251 -10.08 12.90 -28.39
C ALA A 251 -11.37 13.40 -27.70
N ARG A 252 -11.52 13.12 -26.39
CA ARG A 252 -12.68 13.55 -25.60
C ARG A 252 -12.59 15.03 -25.23
N LEU A 253 -11.42 15.52 -24.81
CA LEU A 253 -11.17 16.93 -24.51
C LEU A 253 -11.42 17.85 -25.71
N ALA A 254 -11.15 17.37 -26.93
CA ALA A 254 -11.46 18.10 -28.16
C ALA A 254 -12.97 18.37 -28.35
N ARG A 255 -13.84 17.61 -27.69
CA ARG A 255 -15.32 17.68 -27.78
C ARG A 255 -15.98 18.25 -26.52
N VAL A 256 -15.19 18.67 -25.53
CA VAL A 256 -15.70 19.35 -24.34
C VAL A 256 -16.17 20.74 -24.76
N GLY A 257 -17.38 21.14 -24.33
CA GLY A 257 -18.02 22.40 -24.74
C GLY A 257 -19.02 22.28 -25.91
N THR A 258 -19.04 21.17 -26.64
CA THR A 258 -20.05 20.87 -27.67
C THR A 258 -21.17 19.97 -27.11
N GLU A 259 -21.69 20.28 -25.92
CA GLU A 259 -22.79 19.53 -25.33
C GLU A 259 -24.10 19.89 -26.05
N ALA A 260 -24.72 18.90 -26.70
CA ALA A 260 -26.08 19.06 -27.20
C ALA A 260 -27.03 19.21 -26.01
N THR A 261 -27.78 20.31 -25.94
CA THR A 261 -28.71 20.64 -24.85
C THR A 261 -30.08 19.98 -24.98
N SER A 262 -30.23 18.98 -25.86
CA SER A 262 -31.50 18.29 -26.05
C SER A 262 -31.94 17.51 -24.79
N PRO A 263 -33.25 17.36 -24.52
CA PRO A 263 -33.75 16.54 -23.41
C PRO A 263 -33.23 15.10 -23.43
N ALA A 264 -33.10 14.51 -24.63
CA ALA A 264 -32.53 13.17 -24.78
C ALA A 264 -31.06 13.10 -24.34
N ALA A 265 -30.25 14.09 -24.72
CA ALA A 265 -28.86 14.19 -24.28
C ALA A 265 -28.73 14.46 -22.77
N GLN A 266 -29.68 15.20 -22.18
CA GLN A 266 -29.73 15.39 -20.74
C GLN A 266 -30.04 14.08 -20.00
N ALA A 267 -31.06 13.34 -20.44
CA ALA A 267 -31.46 12.05 -19.85
C ALA A 267 -30.37 10.99 -19.96
N LEU A 268 -29.75 10.84 -21.15
CA LEU A 268 -28.60 9.96 -21.34
C LEU A 268 -27.42 10.37 -20.44
N GLY A 269 -27.18 11.67 -20.29
CA GLY A 269 -26.14 12.15 -19.40
C GLY A 269 -26.41 11.85 -17.92
N GLN A 270 -27.65 11.96 -17.47
CA GLN A 270 -28.02 11.58 -16.10
C GLN A 270 -27.81 10.07 -15.87
N ALA A 271 -28.26 9.23 -16.80
CA ALA A 271 -28.05 7.79 -16.74
C ALA A 271 -26.55 7.43 -16.71
N GLN A 272 -25.73 8.09 -17.54
CA GLN A 272 -24.28 7.90 -17.54
C GLN A 272 -23.64 8.30 -16.21
N SER A 273 -24.04 9.43 -15.60
CA SER A 273 -23.55 9.85 -14.28
C SER A 273 -23.87 8.81 -13.20
N SER A 274 -25.10 8.30 -13.16
CA SER A 274 -25.49 7.28 -12.18
C SER A 274 -24.68 6.00 -12.34
N LEU A 275 -24.49 5.53 -13.58
CA LEU A 275 -23.71 4.32 -13.85
C LEU A 275 -22.23 4.48 -13.46
N LEU A 276 -21.64 5.66 -13.70
CA LEU A 276 -20.26 5.94 -13.29
C LEU A 276 -20.12 5.97 -11.76
N ALA A 277 -21.07 6.57 -11.06
CA ALA A 277 -21.08 6.59 -9.60
C ALA A 277 -21.17 5.16 -9.02
N GLU A 278 -22.10 4.33 -9.51
CA GLU A 278 -22.25 2.94 -9.09
C GLU A 278 -20.97 2.12 -9.32
N ARG A 279 -20.31 2.31 -10.47
CA ARG A 279 -19.03 1.63 -10.77
C ARG A 279 -17.91 2.09 -9.85
N ALA A 280 -17.78 3.40 -9.62
CA ALA A 280 -16.76 3.95 -8.75
C ALA A 280 -16.92 3.44 -7.30
N GLU A 281 -18.17 3.36 -6.80
CA GLU A 281 -18.48 2.78 -5.50
C GLU A 281 -18.15 1.28 -5.43
N ALA A 282 -18.49 0.52 -6.47
CA ALA A 282 -18.15 -0.91 -6.54
C ALA A 282 -16.63 -1.14 -6.55
N GLU A 283 -15.88 -0.35 -7.32
CA GLU A 283 -14.41 -0.40 -7.34
C GLU A 283 -13.80 -0.03 -5.98
N ALA A 284 -14.30 1.04 -5.34
CA ALA A 284 -13.87 1.45 -4.01
C ALA A 284 -14.12 0.34 -2.97
N ALA A 285 -15.31 -0.27 -2.98
CA ALA A 285 -15.64 -1.39 -2.09
C ALA A 285 -14.73 -2.61 -2.32
N ALA A 286 -14.44 -2.93 -3.59
CA ALA A 286 -13.49 -4.00 -3.93
C ALA A 286 -12.08 -3.69 -3.43
N ALA A 287 -11.63 -2.43 -3.55
CA ALA A 287 -10.32 -2.00 -3.08
C ALA A 287 -10.21 -2.01 -1.54
N VAL A 288 -11.28 -1.66 -0.82
CA VAL A 288 -11.38 -1.83 0.64
C VAL A 288 -11.26 -3.30 1.01
N ALA A 289 -12.04 -4.17 0.36
CA ALA A 289 -12.02 -5.61 0.63
C ALA A 289 -10.62 -6.21 0.38
N ARG A 290 -9.93 -5.78 -0.67
CA ARG A 290 -8.55 -6.18 -0.96
C ARG A 290 -7.58 -5.74 0.13
N THR A 291 -7.62 -4.48 0.53
CA THR A 291 -6.74 -3.94 1.60
C THR A 291 -6.96 -4.66 2.93
N GLU A 292 -8.22 -4.95 3.28
CA GLU A 292 -8.54 -5.70 4.50
C GLU A 292 -8.10 -7.17 4.41
N ALA A 293 -8.21 -7.80 3.24
CA ALA A 293 -7.71 -9.16 3.02
C ALA A 293 -6.18 -9.24 3.21
N GLU A 294 -5.44 -8.31 2.60
CA GLU A 294 -3.97 -8.21 2.75
C GLU A 294 -3.58 -7.93 4.22
N ARG A 295 -4.28 -7.02 4.90
CA ARG A 295 -4.08 -6.77 6.34
C ARG A 295 -4.31 -8.02 7.18
N ARG A 296 -5.39 -8.75 6.90
CA ARG A 296 -5.74 -9.98 7.63
C ARG A 296 -4.72 -11.09 7.38
N GLU A 297 -4.22 -11.23 6.16
CA GLU A 297 -3.14 -12.18 5.84
C GLU A 297 -1.85 -11.86 6.61
N ASN A 298 -1.47 -10.59 6.69
CA ASN A 298 -0.31 -10.15 7.48
C ASN A 298 -0.50 -10.46 8.97
N LEU A 299 -1.69 -10.23 9.54
CA LEU A 299 -2.00 -10.58 10.93
C LEU A 299 -1.97 -12.09 11.16
N VAL A 300 -2.46 -12.91 10.22
CA VAL A 300 -2.35 -14.38 10.27
C VAL A 300 -0.88 -14.82 10.23
N SER A 301 -0.05 -14.18 9.40
CA SER A 301 1.38 -14.47 9.34
C SER A 301 2.07 -14.14 10.66
N ALA A 302 1.79 -12.98 11.26
CA ALA A 302 2.32 -12.61 12.58
C ALA A 302 1.86 -13.57 13.68
N ALA A 303 0.57 -13.96 13.67
CA ALA A 303 0.04 -14.95 14.58
C ALA A 303 0.78 -16.29 14.45
N ARG A 304 1.05 -16.75 13.21
CA ARG A 304 1.76 -17.99 12.95
C ARG A 304 3.16 -17.99 13.54
N SER A 305 3.91 -16.92 13.36
CA SER A 305 5.25 -16.79 13.97
C SER A 305 5.20 -16.86 15.50
N GLY A 306 4.25 -16.16 16.13
CA GLY A 306 4.08 -16.22 17.58
C GLY A 306 3.65 -17.61 18.09
N HIS A 307 2.76 -18.28 17.37
CA HIS A 307 2.32 -19.65 17.68
C HIS A 307 3.47 -20.66 17.59
N GLU A 308 4.31 -20.55 16.56
CA GLU A 308 5.48 -21.41 16.38
C GLU A 308 6.50 -21.21 17.51
N ALA A 309 6.75 -19.96 17.92
CA ALA A 309 7.64 -19.66 19.05
C ALA A 309 7.16 -20.31 20.37
N VAL A 310 5.86 -20.18 20.70
CA VAL A 310 5.28 -20.83 21.88
C VAL A 310 5.39 -22.35 21.81
N ILE A 311 5.17 -22.95 20.63
CA ILE A 311 5.34 -24.40 20.45
C ILE A 311 6.79 -24.82 20.71
N GLU A 312 7.77 -24.10 20.15
CA GLU A 312 9.18 -24.45 20.34
C GLU A 312 9.55 -24.40 21.83
N GLU A 313 9.20 -23.34 22.55
CA GLU A 313 9.46 -23.20 23.98
C GLU A 313 8.85 -24.36 24.80
N VAL A 314 7.60 -24.76 24.50
CA VAL A 314 6.97 -25.92 25.15
C VAL A 314 7.72 -27.22 24.85
N VAL A 315 8.11 -27.43 23.59
CA VAL A 315 8.79 -28.65 23.15
C VAL A 315 10.19 -28.74 23.75
N GLU A 316 10.97 -27.66 23.70
CA GLU A 316 12.31 -27.57 24.26
C GLU A 316 12.28 -27.83 25.77
N PHE A 317 11.46 -27.07 26.52
CA PHE A 317 11.34 -27.24 27.96
C PHE A 317 10.99 -28.68 28.37
N ILE A 318 10.00 -29.29 27.69
CA ILE A 318 9.57 -30.67 28.00
C ILE A 318 10.64 -31.69 27.63
N ARG A 319 11.30 -31.55 26.48
CA ARG A 319 12.33 -32.52 26.06
C ARG A 319 13.58 -32.43 26.93
N ASP A 320 13.96 -31.22 27.36
CA ASP A 320 15.09 -31.02 28.27
C ASP A 320 14.78 -31.60 29.66
N SER A 321 13.54 -31.43 30.14
CA SER A 321 13.10 -31.94 31.44
C SER A 321 12.79 -33.45 31.43
N ALA A 322 12.35 -34.00 30.30
CA ALA A 322 11.95 -35.39 30.12
C ALA A 322 12.40 -35.94 28.75
N PRO A 323 13.67 -36.40 28.62
CA PRO A 323 14.28 -36.80 27.35
C PRO A 323 13.59 -37.96 26.62
N ASP A 324 12.87 -38.81 27.34
CA ASP A 324 12.11 -39.94 26.77
C ASP A 324 10.80 -39.50 26.08
N THR A 325 10.49 -38.21 26.05
CA THR A 325 9.30 -37.68 25.38
C THR A 325 9.47 -37.73 23.86
N SER A 326 8.59 -38.45 23.16
CA SER A 326 8.54 -38.42 21.70
C SER A 326 7.76 -37.20 21.20
N ALA A 327 8.25 -36.53 20.17
CA ALA A 327 7.61 -35.37 19.55
C ALA A 327 7.28 -35.62 18.07
N GLU A 328 6.01 -35.49 17.71
CA GLU A 328 5.55 -35.59 16.31
C GLU A 328 5.01 -34.25 15.85
N ARG A 329 5.57 -33.69 14.77
CA ARG A 329 5.12 -32.41 14.19
C ARG A 329 4.27 -32.63 12.96
N ARG A 330 3.18 -31.85 12.83
CA ARG A 330 2.31 -31.90 11.66
C ARG A 330 1.70 -30.54 11.39
N GLY A 331 2.00 -29.95 10.22
CA GLY A 331 1.35 -28.75 9.71
C GLY A 331 1.45 -27.52 10.62
N GLY A 332 2.52 -27.37 11.40
CA GLY A 332 2.69 -26.27 12.38
C GLY A 332 2.07 -26.54 13.75
N GLY A 333 1.59 -27.76 14.02
CA GLY A 333 1.26 -28.27 15.36
C GLY A 333 2.25 -29.33 15.83
N VAL A 334 2.13 -29.75 17.09
CA VAL A 334 2.98 -30.77 17.72
C VAL A 334 2.17 -31.72 18.61
N ALA A 335 2.56 -32.98 18.69
CA ALA A 335 2.08 -33.95 19.66
C ALA A 335 3.28 -34.53 20.44
N LEU A 336 3.31 -34.29 21.75
CA LEU A 336 4.29 -34.81 22.69
C LEU A 336 3.69 -36.01 23.43
N THR A 337 4.42 -37.10 23.52
CA THR A 337 3.96 -38.33 24.20
C THR A 337 5.02 -38.81 25.19
N LEU A 338 4.59 -39.04 26.43
CA LEU A 338 5.42 -39.58 27.51
C LEU A 338 4.61 -40.61 28.31
N GLY A 339 5.01 -41.87 28.24
CA GLY A 339 4.24 -42.97 28.83
C GLY A 339 2.84 -43.06 28.24
N GLY A 340 1.80 -42.93 29.08
CA GLY A 340 0.40 -42.94 28.65
C GLY A 340 -0.22 -41.56 28.41
N ALA A 341 0.54 -40.48 28.58
CA ALA A 341 0.07 -39.11 28.43
C ALA A 341 0.47 -38.53 27.08
N GLN A 342 -0.44 -37.76 26.47
CA GLN A 342 -0.22 -37.04 25.21
C GLN A 342 -0.62 -35.57 25.37
N LEU A 343 0.30 -34.66 25.08
CA LEU A 343 0.07 -33.22 24.97
C LEU A 343 0.10 -32.81 23.49
N ARG A 344 -0.98 -32.22 23.00
CA ARG A 344 -1.16 -31.89 21.58
C ARG A 344 -1.45 -30.41 21.42
N ILE A 345 -0.68 -29.72 20.60
CA ILE A 345 -0.96 -28.36 20.15
C ILE A 345 -1.32 -28.42 18.66
N THR A 346 -2.49 -27.91 18.29
CA THR A 346 -2.98 -27.98 16.90
C THR A 346 -2.28 -26.98 15.98
N PRO A 347 -2.28 -27.21 14.66
CA PRO A 347 -1.96 -26.17 13.69
C PRO A 347 -2.82 -24.92 13.83
N LEU A 348 -2.20 -23.75 13.65
CA LEU A 348 -2.92 -22.48 13.53
C LEU A 348 -3.95 -22.52 12.39
N GLN A 349 -5.20 -22.20 12.71
CA GLN A 349 -6.29 -22.04 11.75
C GLN A 349 -6.64 -20.55 11.60
N PRO A 350 -6.57 -19.97 10.39
CA PRO A 350 -7.14 -18.65 10.13
C PRO A 350 -8.65 -18.68 10.37
N VAL A 351 -9.15 -17.64 11.04
CA VAL A 351 -10.59 -17.42 11.25
C VAL A 351 -11.06 -16.43 10.19
N GLY A 352 -12.29 -16.57 9.69
CA GLY A 352 -12.90 -15.57 8.80
C GLY A 352 -13.51 -14.41 9.59
N SER A 353 -13.61 -13.22 9.00
CA SER A 353 -14.31 -12.10 9.63
C SER A 353 -15.79 -12.44 9.84
N SER A 354 -16.30 -12.26 11.06
CA SER A 354 -17.70 -12.55 11.42
C SER A 354 -18.53 -11.29 11.67
N GLY A 355 -17.99 -10.10 11.40
CA GLY A 355 -18.69 -8.82 11.59
C GLY A 355 -19.09 -8.53 13.04
N GLY A 356 -18.48 -9.23 14.01
CA GLY A 356 -18.73 -9.05 15.43
C GLY A 356 -17.99 -7.86 16.02
N THR A 357 -18.28 -7.54 17.29
CA THR A 357 -17.57 -6.52 18.05
C THR A 357 -16.16 -6.93 18.47
N LEU A 358 -15.75 -8.17 18.25
CA LEU A 358 -14.40 -8.68 18.52
C LEU A 358 -13.88 -9.28 17.22
N ASP A 359 -12.66 -8.93 16.83
CA ASP A 359 -12.00 -9.48 15.64
C ASP A 359 -10.98 -10.53 16.05
N VAL A 360 -11.32 -11.78 15.75
CA VAL A 360 -10.43 -12.93 15.91
C VAL A 360 -9.87 -13.28 14.54
N VAL A 361 -8.54 -13.26 14.42
CA VAL A 361 -7.83 -13.48 13.16
C VAL A 361 -7.44 -14.94 12.98
N ALA A 362 -7.03 -15.59 14.07
CA ALA A 362 -6.59 -16.98 14.03
C ALA A 362 -6.86 -17.69 15.36
N ALA A 363 -6.93 -19.01 15.31
CA ALA A 363 -7.16 -19.85 16.47
C ALA A 363 -6.33 -21.14 16.43
N SER A 364 -6.03 -21.68 17.60
CA SER A 364 -5.41 -23.00 17.82
C SER A 364 -5.97 -23.59 19.12
N SER A 365 -5.52 -24.78 19.50
CA SER A 365 -5.78 -25.38 20.80
C SER A 365 -4.59 -26.18 21.30
N ILE A 366 -4.52 -26.31 22.62
CA ILE A 366 -3.60 -27.18 23.34
C ILE A 366 -4.42 -28.16 24.18
N GLU A 367 -4.14 -29.45 24.08
CA GLU A 367 -4.92 -30.51 24.71
C GLU A 367 -4.01 -31.56 25.35
N LEU A 368 -4.25 -31.87 26.62
CA LEU A 368 -3.63 -32.95 27.35
C LEU A 368 -4.62 -34.11 27.49
N SER A 369 -4.20 -35.32 27.14
CA SER A 369 -5.01 -36.53 27.27
C SER A 369 -4.23 -37.70 27.89
N VAL A 370 -4.92 -38.54 28.67
CA VAL A 370 -4.41 -39.79 29.25
C VAL A 370 -5.57 -40.74 29.54
N ARG A 371 -5.48 -41.99 29.04
CA ARG A 371 -6.40 -43.10 29.37
C ARG A 371 -7.90 -42.71 29.37
N GLY A 372 -8.36 -42.03 28.31
CA GLY A 372 -9.77 -41.65 28.14
C GLY A 372 -10.20 -40.36 28.87
N ARG A 373 -9.29 -39.68 29.56
CA ARG A 373 -9.48 -38.34 30.14
C ARG A 373 -8.75 -37.30 29.30
N SER A 374 -9.33 -36.12 29.13
CA SER A 374 -8.65 -34.99 28.49
C SER A 374 -9.04 -33.64 29.10
N ARG A 375 -8.15 -32.66 28.91
CA ARG A 375 -8.39 -31.23 29.15
C ARG A 375 -7.77 -30.45 28.01
N GLY A 376 -8.35 -29.32 27.62
CA GLY A 376 -7.77 -28.53 26.55
C GLY A 376 -8.16 -27.07 26.64
N HIS A 377 -7.28 -26.18 26.16
CA HIS A 377 -7.55 -24.75 26.05
C HIS A 377 -7.52 -24.35 24.58
N SER A 378 -8.35 -23.39 24.18
CA SER A 378 -8.21 -22.69 22.90
C SER A 378 -7.25 -21.52 23.05
N LEU A 379 -6.51 -21.28 21.99
CA LEU A 379 -5.63 -20.14 21.82
C LEU A 379 -6.23 -19.26 20.73
N TYR A 380 -6.42 -17.98 20.99
CA TYR A 380 -6.98 -17.01 20.05
C TYR A 380 -6.01 -15.88 19.81
N PHE A 381 -5.89 -15.44 18.57
CA PHE A 381 -5.20 -14.20 18.21
C PHE A 381 -6.25 -13.17 17.77
N GLY A 382 -6.42 -12.08 18.53
CA GLY A 382 -7.51 -11.13 18.35
C GLY A 382 -7.37 -9.84 19.15
N ASP A 383 -8.31 -8.91 18.97
CA ASP A 383 -8.31 -7.55 19.55
C ASP A 383 -9.24 -7.38 20.78
N PHE A 384 -9.10 -8.27 21.78
CA PHE A 384 -10.06 -8.35 22.87
C PHE A 384 -10.04 -7.17 23.86
N ASP A 385 -8.88 -6.55 24.06
CA ASP A 385 -8.69 -5.47 25.03
C ASP A 385 -8.83 -4.08 24.41
N GLU A 386 -8.13 -3.83 23.30
CA GLU A 386 -8.09 -2.56 22.58
C GLU A 386 -8.31 -2.75 21.07
N PRO A 387 -9.11 -1.90 20.41
CA PRO A 387 -9.34 -2.00 18.97
C PRO A 387 -8.04 -1.93 18.18
N HIS A 388 -7.89 -2.84 17.22
CA HIS A 388 -6.70 -2.96 16.36
C HIS A 388 -5.38 -3.31 17.07
N HIS A 389 -5.42 -3.66 18.36
CA HIS A 389 -4.28 -4.19 19.10
C HIS A 389 -4.42 -5.70 19.28
N TYR A 390 -3.74 -6.48 18.43
CA TYR A 390 -3.89 -7.94 18.37
C TYR A 390 -2.85 -8.64 19.23
N VAL A 391 -3.31 -9.46 20.18
CA VAL A 391 -2.46 -10.29 21.02
C VAL A 391 -3.01 -11.71 21.14
N TRP A 392 -2.20 -12.61 21.69
CA TRP A 392 -2.61 -13.98 21.96
C TRP A 392 -3.40 -14.07 23.27
N TYR A 393 -4.37 -14.96 23.28
CA TYR A 393 -5.21 -15.24 24.44
C TYR A 393 -5.43 -16.73 24.62
N GLU A 394 -5.39 -17.19 25.87
CA GLU A 394 -5.69 -18.55 26.28
C GLU A 394 -7.10 -18.61 26.91
N MET A 395 -7.89 -19.63 26.55
CA MET A 395 -9.23 -19.88 27.09
C MET A 395 -9.44 -21.37 27.38
N GLY A 396 -9.79 -21.73 28.61
CA GLY A 396 -9.94 -23.14 29.00
C GLY A 396 -11.24 -23.82 28.55
N PHE A 397 -11.19 -25.12 28.26
CA PHE A 397 -12.34 -26.00 28.00
C PHE A 397 -12.25 -27.34 28.75
N MET A 398 -13.40 -27.99 28.92
CA MET A 398 -13.51 -29.38 29.31
C MET A 398 -14.31 -30.13 28.24
N GLN A 399 -13.73 -31.14 27.58
CA GLN A 399 -14.48 -32.03 26.70
C GLN A 399 -14.12 -33.49 26.99
N GLY A 400 -15.13 -34.28 27.36
CA GLY A 400 -15.10 -35.73 27.45
C GLY A 400 -16.53 -36.26 27.39
N TRP A 401 -16.80 -37.22 26.49
CA TRP A 401 -18.06 -37.97 26.46
C TRP A 401 -17.96 -39.11 27.48
N GLY A 402 -18.62 -38.97 28.62
CA GLY A 402 -18.70 -40.03 29.63
C GLY A 402 -18.91 -39.50 31.04
N ALA A 403 -19.76 -40.19 31.79
CA ALA A 403 -20.08 -39.86 33.18
C ALA A 403 -18.90 -40.25 34.10
N ASP A 404 -17.95 -39.34 34.29
CA ASP A 404 -17.08 -39.35 35.46
C ASP A 404 -16.67 -37.90 35.78
N PHE A 405 -17.62 -37.17 36.37
CA PHE A 405 -17.45 -35.78 36.79
C PHE A 405 -17.28 -35.73 38.31
N ASP A 406 -16.03 -35.66 38.77
CA ASP A 406 -15.69 -35.11 40.09
C ASP A 406 -15.59 -33.56 40.05
N ASN A 407 -16.01 -32.94 38.94
CA ASN A 407 -16.01 -31.48 38.74
C ASN A 407 -17.43 -31.00 38.46
N GLU A 408 -17.98 -30.12 39.31
CA GLU A 408 -19.25 -29.42 38.99
C GLU A 408 -19.06 -28.49 37.79
N PRO A 409 -19.72 -28.71 36.64
CA PRO A 409 -19.70 -27.76 35.53
C PRO A 409 -20.62 -26.59 35.85
N ARG A 410 -20.06 -25.43 36.21
CA ARG A 410 -20.82 -24.17 36.30
C ARG A 410 -20.74 -23.43 34.97
N ALA A 411 -21.88 -23.29 34.29
CA ALA A 411 -22.07 -22.31 33.22
C ALA A 411 -22.47 -20.95 33.84
N LEU A 412 -21.75 -19.87 33.54
CA LEU A 412 -22.18 -18.49 33.71
C LEU A 412 -22.60 -17.99 32.31
N PRO A 413 -23.59 -17.09 32.24
CA PRO A 413 -23.94 -16.44 30.99
C PRO A 413 -22.73 -15.63 30.49
N GLY A 414 -22.20 -15.98 29.33
CA GLY A 414 -21.16 -15.19 28.67
C GLY A 414 -21.72 -13.85 28.21
N PRO A 415 -20.95 -12.74 28.23
CA PRO A 415 -21.35 -11.49 27.58
C PRO A 415 -21.70 -11.69 26.10
N GLU A 416 -22.64 -10.87 25.60
CA GLU A 416 -22.98 -10.75 24.18
C GLU A 416 -21.70 -10.47 23.37
N GLY A 417 -21.17 -11.51 22.69
CA GLY A 417 -19.92 -11.44 21.94
C GLY A 417 -19.09 -12.74 21.94
N LEU A 418 -19.25 -13.61 22.95
CA LEU A 418 -18.51 -14.88 23.04
C LEU A 418 -19.09 -16.02 22.19
N SER A 419 -20.27 -15.85 21.58
CA SER A 419 -20.90 -16.85 20.71
C SER A 419 -20.09 -17.13 19.43
N ILE A 420 -19.21 -16.21 19.04
CA ILE A 420 -18.29 -16.35 17.91
C ILE A 420 -17.17 -17.34 18.25
N LEU A 421 -16.68 -17.35 19.50
CA LEU A 421 -15.61 -18.26 19.95
C LEU A 421 -16.10 -19.71 20.11
N THR A 422 -17.39 -19.89 20.44
CA THR A 422 -17.96 -21.21 20.73
C THR A 422 -18.51 -21.95 19.52
N SER A 423 -18.65 -21.29 18.35
CA SER A 423 -19.35 -21.86 17.19
C SER A 423 -18.46 -22.44 16.09
N ARG A 424 -17.15 -22.11 16.05
CA ARG A 424 -16.28 -22.50 14.93
C ARG A 424 -15.00 -23.27 15.28
N ALA A 425 -14.53 -23.27 16.53
CA ALA A 425 -13.24 -23.89 16.85
C ALA A 425 -13.32 -25.38 17.20
N VAL A 426 -14.25 -25.84 18.05
CA VAL A 426 -14.43 -27.26 18.37
C VAL A 426 -15.88 -27.47 18.81
N GLY A 427 -16.53 -28.54 18.34
CA GLY A 427 -17.95 -28.80 18.55
C GLY A 427 -18.39 -28.70 20.02
N GLY A 428 -19.57 -28.13 20.23
CA GLY A 428 -20.35 -28.15 21.49
C GLY A 428 -19.55 -28.36 22.78
N GLY A 429 -18.69 -27.41 23.14
CA GLY A 429 -17.92 -27.42 24.39
C GLY A 429 -18.57 -26.54 25.46
N GLN A 430 -18.65 -27.04 26.69
CA GLN A 430 -18.96 -26.19 27.85
C GLN A 430 -17.80 -25.21 28.06
N LEU A 431 -18.11 -23.91 28.12
CA LEU A 431 -17.15 -22.85 28.37
C LEU A 431 -16.44 -23.10 29.71
N GLY A 432 -15.13 -23.32 29.67
CA GLY A 432 -14.28 -23.17 30.84
C GLY A 432 -13.97 -21.68 31.03
N TRP A 433 -14.03 -21.21 32.27
CA TRP A 433 -13.95 -19.80 32.64
C TRP A 433 -12.62 -19.12 32.27
N GLY A 434 -12.71 -17.84 31.88
CA GLY A 434 -11.60 -16.89 31.80
C GLY A 434 -10.87 -16.81 30.46
N ILE A 435 -10.59 -15.60 29.99
CA ILE A 435 -9.61 -15.34 28.94
C ILE A 435 -8.40 -14.68 29.61
N SER A 436 -7.20 -15.13 29.29
CA SER A 436 -5.95 -14.51 29.76
C SER A 436 -5.06 -14.20 28.57
N SER A 437 -4.45 -13.02 28.55
CA SER A 437 -3.44 -12.70 27.55
C SER A 437 -2.27 -13.67 27.70
N LEU A 438 -1.77 -14.14 26.56
CA LEU A 438 -0.57 -14.93 26.43
C LEU A 438 0.42 -14.05 25.67
N ASP A 439 1.59 -13.79 26.24
CA ASP A 439 2.67 -13.11 25.54
C ASP A 439 3.63 -14.17 24.98
N PRO A 440 3.73 -14.34 23.64
CA PRO A 440 4.71 -15.24 23.06
C PRO A 440 6.17 -14.87 23.39
N GLY A 441 6.45 -13.62 23.79
CA GLY A 441 7.77 -13.18 24.22
C GLY A 441 8.11 -13.52 25.68
N ASP A 442 7.11 -13.91 26.48
CA ASP A 442 7.29 -14.38 27.86
C ASP A 442 6.31 -15.53 28.14
N PRO A 443 6.49 -16.71 27.51
CA PRO A 443 5.57 -17.81 27.64
C PRO A 443 5.84 -18.66 28.90
N GLU A 444 6.71 -18.24 29.82
CA GLU A 444 7.21 -19.05 30.94
C GLU A 444 6.07 -19.62 31.79
N ASP A 445 5.14 -18.78 32.23
CA ASP A 445 3.97 -19.19 33.02
C ASP A 445 3.09 -20.21 32.28
N PHE A 446 2.95 -20.05 30.96
CA PHE A 446 2.18 -20.95 30.11
C PHE A 446 2.89 -22.31 29.95
N VAL A 447 4.17 -22.29 29.62
CA VAL A 447 5.02 -23.47 29.44
C VAL A 447 5.09 -24.27 30.74
N GLN A 448 5.39 -23.62 31.86
CA GLN A 448 5.48 -24.27 33.17
C GLN A 448 4.17 -24.93 33.58
N ARG A 449 3.01 -24.27 33.37
CA ARG A 449 1.69 -24.87 33.66
C ARG A 449 1.46 -26.14 32.86
N TRP A 450 1.60 -26.08 31.55
CA TRP A 450 1.30 -27.21 30.67
C TRP A 450 2.29 -28.36 30.83
N ALA A 451 3.58 -28.07 31.02
CA ALA A 451 4.60 -29.07 31.31
C ALA A 451 4.35 -29.77 32.66
N THR A 452 3.96 -29.01 33.70
CA THR A 452 3.60 -29.58 35.00
C THR A 452 2.43 -30.55 34.90
N TRP A 453 1.36 -30.16 34.18
CA TRP A 453 0.21 -31.04 33.95
C TRP A 453 0.57 -32.28 33.14
N PHE A 454 1.40 -32.14 32.11
CA PHE A 454 1.88 -33.24 31.28
C PHE A 454 2.68 -34.26 32.12
N GLY A 455 3.62 -33.78 32.95
CA GLY A 455 4.41 -34.64 33.84
C GLY A 455 3.55 -35.38 34.88
N LEU A 456 2.58 -34.71 35.50
CA LEU A 456 1.63 -35.34 36.43
C LEU A 456 0.79 -36.43 35.74
N ALA A 457 0.28 -36.14 34.54
CA ALA A 457 -0.48 -37.10 33.76
C ALA A 457 0.35 -38.33 33.37
N ALA A 458 1.62 -38.16 33.02
CA ALA A 458 2.54 -39.26 32.72
C ALA A 458 2.76 -40.19 33.95
N GLN A 459 2.68 -39.65 35.17
CA GLN A 459 2.72 -40.41 36.42
C GLN A 459 1.38 -41.07 36.80
N GLY A 460 0.35 -40.97 35.95
CA GLY A 460 -1.00 -41.46 36.24
C GLY A 460 -1.80 -40.59 37.20
N LYS A 461 -1.25 -39.43 37.62
CA LYS A 461 -1.94 -38.41 38.41
C LYS A 461 -2.55 -37.40 37.46
N PHE A 462 -3.74 -37.70 36.93
CA PHE A 462 -4.44 -36.69 36.13
C PHE A 462 -4.75 -35.48 37.02
N PRO A 463 -4.32 -34.25 36.65
CA PRO A 463 -4.56 -33.07 37.47
C PRO A 463 -6.04 -32.97 37.79
N ARG A 464 -6.41 -33.17 39.07
CA ARG A 464 -7.77 -32.88 39.55
C ARG A 464 -7.91 -31.36 39.59
N LEU A 465 -9.01 -30.83 39.07
CA LEU A 465 -9.34 -29.42 39.19
C LEU A 465 -9.71 -29.15 40.66
N SER A 466 -8.72 -28.85 41.51
CA SER A 466 -8.96 -28.61 42.94
C SER A 466 -9.61 -27.24 43.21
N SER A 467 -9.58 -26.33 42.24
CA SER A 467 -10.21 -25.01 42.30
C SER A 467 -10.53 -24.51 40.90
N LEU A 468 -11.79 -24.13 40.65
CA LEU A 468 -12.16 -23.35 39.47
C LEU A 468 -12.25 -21.88 39.89
N PRO A 469 -11.53 -20.96 39.22
CA PRO A 469 -10.67 -21.14 38.03
C PRO A 469 -9.21 -21.54 38.36
N ASP A 470 -8.46 -21.99 37.35
CA ASP A 470 -6.99 -22.22 37.36
C ASP A 470 -6.16 -20.91 37.49
N GLY A 471 -6.82 -19.75 37.75
CA GLY A 471 -6.20 -18.42 37.82
C GLY A 471 -7.19 -17.26 38.03
N ARG A 472 -6.74 -16.00 37.87
CA ARG A 472 -7.60 -14.81 37.96
C ARG A 472 -8.47 -14.66 36.71
N THR A 473 -9.79 -14.67 36.88
CA THR A 473 -10.75 -14.40 35.79
C THR A 473 -10.84 -12.92 35.49
N THR A 474 -10.58 -12.54 34.24
CA THR A 474 -11.06 -11.27 33.68
C THR A 474 -11.96 -11.56 32.49
N TYR A 475 -13.04 -10.79 32.36
CA TYR A 475 -13.86 -10.81 31.16
C TYR A 475 -13.24 -9.84 30.16
N PRO A 476 -13.12 -10.20 28.88
CA PRO A 476 -12.73 -9.25 27.87
C PRO A 476 -13.83 -8.19 27.83
N ARG A 477 -13.48 -6.97 28.21
CA ARG A 477 -14.31 -5.78 28.06
C ARG A 477 -13.44 -4.80 27.30
N ARG A 478 -13.88 -4.42 26.09
CA ARG A 478 -13.31 -3.26 25.40
C ARG A 478 -13.30 -2.10 26.38
N ARG A 479 -12.11 -1.60 26.72
CA ARG A 479 -11.98 -0.33 27.41
C ARG A 479 -12.20 0.74 26.33
N TYR A 480 -13.35 1.40 26.38
CA TYR A 480 -13.64 2.55 25.52
C TYR A 480 -12.91 3.80 26.00
#